data_AF-A0A526PJP9-F1
#
_entry.id   AF-A0A526PJP9-F1
#
_cell.length_a   1.000
_cell.length_b   1.000
_cell.length_c   1.000
_cell.angle_alpha   90.00
_cell.angle_beta   90.00
_cell.angle_gamma   90.00
#
_symmetry.space_group_name_H-M   'P 1'
#
loop_
_entity.id
_entity.type
_entity.pdbx_description
1 polymer ?
#
loop_
_entity_poly.entity_id
_entity_poly.type
_entity_poly.pdbx_seq_one_letter_code
_entity_poly.pdbx_strand_id
1 'polypeptide(L)' 'ALRGSRIGKIFQEPMTSLSPLHTIGNQVSESLQIHTPMARAERKARTEEMLSLVGFPNPRRAYDMYPFELSGGLRQRAM' A
#
# COMPACT_ATOMS: atom_id res chain seq x y z
N ALA A 1 -18.19 -8.75 6.88
CA ALA A 1 -17.22 -9.42 7.78
C ALA A 1 -16.60 -8.39 8.72
N LEU A 2 -16.07 -8.80 9.90
CA LEU A 2 -15.45 -7.88 10.87
C LEU A 2 -14.06 -7.35 10.41
N ARG A 3 -13.30 -8.17 9.69
CA ARG A 3 -11.95 -7.83 9.18
C ARG A 3 -12.05 -7.09 7.83
N GLY A 4 -11.05 -6.26 7.53
CA GLY A 4 -11.02 -5.45 6.32
C GLY A 4 -11.67 -4.10 6.60
N SER A 5 -12.98 -3.97 6.34
CA SER A 5 -13.68 -2.68 6.41
C SER A 5 -13.83 -2.08 7.80
N ARG A 6 -13.68 -2.86 8.88
CA ARG A 6 -13.80 -2.37 10.26
C ARG A 6 -12.55 -2.51 11.10
N ILE A 7 -11.71 -3.52 10.82
CA ILE A 7 -10.49 -3.81 11.59
C ILE A 7 -9.38 -4.20 10.62
N GLY A 8 -8.26 -3.47 10.71
CA GLY A 8 -6.97 -3.76 10.08
C GLY A 8 -5.88 -4.04 11.12
N LYS A 9 -4.73 -4.54 10.68
CA LYS A 9 -3.58 -4.85 11.54
C LYS A 9 -2.29 -4.32 10.92
N ILE A 10 -1.50 -3.61 11.70
CA ILE A 10 -0.13 -3.21 11.38
C ILE A 10 0.83 -4.05 12.24
N PHE A 11 1.83 -4.66 11.63
CA PHE A 11 2.80 -5.52 12.32
C PHE A 11 3.97 -4.71 12.89
N GLN A 12 4.56 -5.17 14.00
CA GLN A 12 5.67 -4.47 14.67
C GLN A 12 7.00 -4.54 13.91
N GLU A 13 7.17 -5.52 13.03
CA GLU A 13 8.33 -5.66 12.15
C GLU A 13 7.97 -5.24 10.73
N PRO A 14 7.94 -3.93 10.45
CA PRO A 14 7.46 -3.45 9.17
C PRO A 14 8.32 -3.96 8.02
N MET A 15 9.62 -4.06 8.24
CA MET A 15 10.60 -4.29 7.19
C MET A 15 10.47 -5.66 6.51
N THR A 16 9.83 -6.64 7.13
CA THR A 16 9.61 -8.00 6.59
C THR A 16 8.21 -8.21 6.02
N SER A 17 7.29 -7.25 6.23
CA SER A 17 5.88 -7.39 5.82
C SER A 17 5.65 -7.17 4.32
N LEU A 18 6.54 -6.44 3.64
CA LEU A 18 6.45 -6.17 2.21
C LEU A 18 7.28 -7.19 1.43
N SER A 19 6.64 -7.88 0.49
CA SER A 19 7.28 -8.76 -0.47
C SER A 19 8.20 -7.95 -1.40
N PRO A 20 9.49 -8.31 -1.54
CA PRO A 20 10.40 -7.63 -2.46
C PRO A 20 10.10 -7.91 -3.94
N LEU A 21 9.21 -8.88 -4.23
CA LEU A 21 8.86 -9.30 -5.59
C LEU A 21 7.70 -8.52 -6.20
N HIS A 22 7.04 -7.66 -5.41
CA HIS A 22 5.87 -6.91 -5.84
C HIS A 22 6.08 -5.42 -5.60
N THR A 23 5.51 -4.58 -6.46
CA THR A 23 5.53 -3.13 -6.25
C THR A 23 4.69 -2.74 -5.03
N ILE A 24 4.96 -1.56 -4.49
CA ILE A 24 4.22 -0.99 -3.36
C ILE A 24 2.75 -0.81 -3.72
N GLY A 25 2.45 -0.31 -4.92
CA GLY A 25 1.08 -0.14 -5.39
C GLY A 25 0.32 -1.47 -5.47
N ASN A 26 0.96 -2.54 -5.94
CA ASN A 26 0.33 -3.86 -6.00
C ASN A 26 -0.02 -4.37 -4.59
N GLN A 27 0.90 -4.25 -3.64
CA GLN A 27 0.70 -4.74 -2.27
C GLN A 27 -0.33 -3.92 -1.49
N VAL A 28 -0.27 -2.59 -1.59
CA VAL A 28 -1.22 -1.72 -0.88
C VAL A 28 -2.63 -1.83 -1.49
N SER A 29 -2.74 -1.89 -2.83
CA SER A 29 -4.04 -2.02 -3.50
C SER A 29 -4.70 -3.40 -3.37
N GLU A 30 -3.96 -4.41 -2.89
CA GLU A 30 -4.47 -5.75 -2.65
C GLU A 30 -5.58 -5.76 -1.58
N SER A 31 -5.44 -4.95 -0.52
CA SER A 31 -6.49 -4.82 0.50
C SER A 31 -7.80 -4.32 -0.12
N LEU A 32 -7.74 -3.34 -1.02
CA LEU A 32 -8.90 -2.86 -1.77
C LEU A 32 -9.43 -3.93 -2.73
N GLN A 33 -8.54 -4.73 -3.35
CA GLN A 33 -8.93 -5.84 -4.23
C GLN A 33 -9.79 -6.87 -3.50
N ILE A 34 -9.36 -7.26 -2.30
CA ILE A 34 -9.96 -8.35 -1.55
C ILE A 34 -11.25 -7.90 -0.88
N HIS A 35 -11.32 -6.65 -0.42
CA HIS A 35 -12.38 -6.19 0.47
C HIS A 35 -13.40 -5.24 -0.16
N THR A 36 -13.25 -4.87 -1.44
CA THR A 36 -14.17 -3.94 -2.11
C THR A 36 -14.50 -4.39 -3.55
N PRO A 37 -15.64 -3.95 -4.13
CA PRO A 37 -15.98 -4.22 -5.53
C PRO A 37 -15.31 -3.26 -6.53
N MET A 38 -14.32 -2.46 -6.09
CA MET A 38 -13.73 -1.40 -6.92
C MET A 38 -13.01 -1.95 -8.15
N ALA A 39 -13.18 -1.26 -9.28
CA ALA A 39 -12.47 -1.57 -10.51
C ALA A 39 -10.96 -1.31 -10.36
N ARG A 40 -10.13 -1.98 -11.18
CA ARG A 40 -8.66 -1.85 -11.09
C ARG A 40 -8.17 -0.39 -11.16
N ALA A 41 -8.77 0.41 -12.05
CA ALA A 41 -8.41 1.82 -12.21
C ALA A 41 -8.75 2.65 -10.96
N GLU A 42 -9.92 2.39 -10.36
CA GLU A 42 -10.37 3.05 -9.14
C GLU A 42 -9.48 2.68 -7.94
N ARG A 43 -9.12 1.40 -7.80
CA ARG A 43 -8.18 0.95 -6.76
C ARG A 43 -6.82 1.62 -6.90
N LYS A 44 -6.29 1.72 -8.12
CA LYS A 44 -5.03 2.44 -8.37
C LYS A 44 -5.12 3.91 -7.93
N ALA A 45 -6.16 4.62 -8.35
CA ALA A 45 -6.36 6.02 -7.98
C ALA A 45 -6.47 6.19 -6.45
N ARG A 46 -7.23 5.31 -5.78
CA ARG A 46 -7.38 5.32 -4.33
C ARG A 46 -6.06 5.02 -3.61
N THR A 47 -5.26 4.09 -4.11
CA THR A 47 -3.93 3.79 -3.55
C THR A 47 -2.96 4.96 -3.72
N GLU A 48 -2.95 5.63 -4.88
CA GLU A 48 -2.15 6.86 -5.07
C GLU A 48 -2.57 7.96 -4.08
N GLU A 49 -3.87 8.15 -3.86
CA GLU A 49 -4.39 9.08 -2.85
C GLU A 49 -3.91 8.71 -1.43
N MET A 50 -3.99 7.43 -1.05
CA MET A 50 -3.51 6.94 0.26
C MET A 50 -2.00 7.17 0.44
N LEU A 51 -1.19 6.87 -0.58
CA LEU A 51 0.24 7.13 -0.56
C LEU A 51 0.54 8.63 -0.40
N SER A 52 -0.26 9.51 -1.00
CA SER A 52 -0.17 10.96 -0.77
C SER A 52 -0.46 11.34 0.68
N LEU A 53 -1.51 10.76 1.29
CA LEU A 53 -1.92 11.07 2.67
C LEU A 53 -0.86 10.68 3.69
N VAL A 54 -0.13 9.61 3.45
CA VAL A 54 1.00 9.18 4.31
C VAL A 54 2.33 9.84 3.90
N GLY A 55 2.28 10.84 3.02
CA GLY A 55 3.42 11.73 2.73
C GLY A 55 4.47 11.13 1.80
N PHE A 56 4.07 10.31 0.82
CA PHE A 56 4.93 10.02 -0.33
C PHE A 56 5.00 11.26 -1.23
N PRO A 57 6.21 11.78 -1.54
CA PRO A 57 6.35 13.01 -2.33
C PRO A 57 5.90 12.86 -3.78
N ASN A 58 5.96 11.64 -4.32
CA ASN A 58 5.44 11.32 -5.65
C ASN A 58 4.67 9.99 -5.60
N PRO A 59 3.37 10.02 -5.25
CA PRO A 59 2.55 8.82 -5.06
C PRO A 59 2.45 7.95 -6.32
N ARG A 60 2.36 8.57 -7.49
CA ARG A 60 2.32 7.87 -8.79
C ARG A 60 3.58 7.06 -9.02
N ARG A 61 4.74 7.69 -8.83
CA ARG A 61 6.02 6.98 -8.94
C ARG A 61 6.14 5.90 -7.87
N ALA A 62 5.74 6.19 -6.64
CA ALA A 62 5.80 5.25 -5.52
C ALA A 62 4.95 4.00 -5.76
N TYR A 63 3.82 4.12 -6.45
CA TYR A 63 2.96 2.98 -6.82
C TYR A 63 3.74 1.92 -7.60
N ASP A 64 4.62 2.33 -8.50
CA ASP A 64 5.40 1.45 -9.37
C ASP A 64 6.76 1.03 -8.76
N MET A 65 7.15 1.60 -7.62
CA MET A 65 8.40 1.27 -6.93
C MET A 65 8.30 -0.05 -6.16
N TYR A 66 9.44 -0.72 -5.98
CA TYR A 66 9.60 -1.88 -5.11
C TYR A 66 10.05 -1.47 -3.70
N PRO A 67 9.83 -2.33 -2.68
CA PRO A 67 10.21 -2.02 -1.31
C PRO A 67 11.68 -1.63 -1.15
N PHE A 68 12.61 -2.29 -1.86
CA PHE A 68 14.04 -2.01 -1.77
C PHE A 68 14.44 -0.62 -2.26
N GLU A 69 13.59 0.04 -3.06
CA GLU A 69 13.80 1.40 -3.55
C GLU A 69 13.33 2.48 -2.56
N LEU A 70 12.60 2.10 -1.51
CA LEU A 70 12.11 3.01 -0.48
C LEU A 70 13.11 3.12 0.68
N SER A 71 13.19 4.33 1.28
CA SER A 71 13.84 4.53 2.57
C SER A 71 13.08 3.79 3.69
N GLY A 72 13.74 3.51 4.81
CA GLY A 72 13.09 2.85 5.96
C GLY A 72 11.82 3.56 6.43
N GLY A 73 11.85 4.90 6.53
CA GLY A 73 10.68 5.69 6.90
C GLY A 73 9.57 5.70 5.86
N LEU A 74 9.89 5.55 4.56
CA LEU A 74 8.86 5.36 3.52
C LEU A 74 8.24 3.96 3.60
N ARG A 75 9.04 2.91 3.87
CA ARG A 75 8.52 1.55 4.07
C ARG A 75 7.55 1.47 5.26
N GLN A 76 7.88 2.13 6.36
CA GLN A 76 6.98 2.20 7.53
C GLN A 76 5.63 2.86 7.21
N ARG A 77 5.61 3.84 6.32
CA ARG A 77 4.40 4.57 5.92
C ARG A 77 3.54 3.84 4.89
N ALA A 78 4.11 2.87 4.17
CA ALA A 78 3.38 2.07 3.17
C ALA A 78 2.57 0.91 3.78
N MET A 79 2.76 0.61 5.06
CA MET A 79 2.06 -0.45 5.78
C MET A 79 0.67 -0.03 6.23
#